data_AF-A0A496MYB2-F1
#
_entry.id   AF-A0A496MYB2-F1
#
_cell.length_a   1.000
_cell.length_b   1.000
_cell.length_c   1.000
_cell.angle_alpha   90.00
_cell.angle_beta   90.00
_cell.angle_gamma   90.00
#
_symmetry.space_group_name_H-M   'P 1'
#
loop_
_entity.id
_entity.type
_entity.pdbx_description
1 polymer ?
#
loop_
_entity_poly.entity_id
_entity_poly.type
_entity_poly.pdbx_seq_one_letter_code
_entity_poly.pdbx_strand_id
1 'polypeptide(L)'
;LQTLDAEWSDQDCSLKHCPSSSKSLPGVPQERTMFTKYERLNVELRGKIISDTTGVPVSSFSLYSTKREQNGAITAIVNIMIVKCYSSKQPDSYSSATDTHKITLSPSTTQPDDYVVMEDQILDPVRFPLTASPRSLYKYNPDREPQCPTAI
;
A
#
# COMPACT_ATOMS: atom_id res chain seq x y z
N LEU A 1 10.90 -1.14 -8.19
CA LEU A 1 9.94 -0.65 -7.18
C LEU A 1 8.54 -0.95 -7.69
N GLN A 2 7.94 -2.00 -7.13
CA GLN A 2 6.63 -2.50 -7.52
C GLN A 2 5.53 -1.75 -6.76
N THR A 3 4.35 -1.76 -7.35
CA THR A 3 3.28 -0.78 -7.20
C THR A 3 2.55 -0.90 -5.85
N LEU A 4 2.67 0.11 -4.98
CA LEU A 4 1.71 0.33 -3.90
C LEU A 4 0.33 0.66 -4.51
N ASP A 5 -0.73 0.07 -3.95
CA ASP A 5 -2.12 0.34 -4.31
C ASP A 5 -2.46 0.11 -5.80
N ALA A 6 -1.75 -0.82 -6.45
CA ALA A 6 -1.92 -1.14 -7.86
C ALA A 6 -3.35 -1.59 -8.19
N GLU A 7 -3.95 -2.35 -7.27
CA GLU A 7 -5.33 -2.80 -7.30
C GLU A 7 -6.32 -1.65 -7.37
N TRP A 8 -5.95 -0.44 -6.94
CA TRP A 8 -6.84 0.72 -7.01
C TRP A 8 -7.11 1.15 -8.45
N SER A 9 -6.09 1.07 -9.31
CA SER A 9 -6.19 1.46 -10.72
C SER A 9 -6.66 0.34 -11.64
N ASP A 10 -6.62 -0.91 -11.17
CA ASP A 10 -6.96 -2.10 -11.96
C ASP A 10 -8.48 -2.34 -11.97
N GLN A 11 -9.11 -2.09 -13.12
CA GLN A 11 -10.55 -2.29 -13.33
C GLN A 11 -10.95 -3.77 -13.36
N ASP A 12 -10.02 -4.66 -13.75
CA ASP A 12 -10.24 -6.12 -13.80
C ASP A 12 -10.03 -6.77 -12.42
N CYS A 13 -9.46 -6.01 -11.48
CA CYS A 13 -9.27 -6.47 -10.11
C CYS A 13 -10.60 -6.50 -9.34
N SER A 14 -10.86 -7.64 -8.69
CA SER A 14 -12.02 -7.92 -7.83
C SER A 14 -11.59 -8.85 -6.70
N LEU A 15 -12.44 -9.02 -5.68
CA LEU A 15 -12.12 -9.93 -4.57
C LEU A 15 -11.90 -11.39 -4.98
N LYS A 16 -12.35 -11.79 -6.18
CA LYS A 16 -12.16 -13.15 -6.71
C LYS A 16 -10.92 -13.28 -7.59
N HIS A 17 -10.52 -12.20 -8.26
CA HIS A 17 -9.45 -12.22 -9.25
C HIS A 17 -8.83 -10.82 -9.37
N CYS A 18 -7.51 -10.70 -9.22
CA CYS A 18 -6.81 -9.42 -9.31
C CYS A 18 -5.40 -9.60 -9.87
N PRO A 19 -5.20 -9.37 -11.17
CA PRO A 19 -3.87 -9.44 -11.79
C PRO A 19 -2.86 -8.51 -11.13
N SER A 20 -3.29 -7.30 -10.75
CA SER A 20 -2.41 -6.30 -10.14
C SER A 20 -2.17 -6.49 -8.64
N SER A 21 -2.74 -7.51 -8.00
CA SER A 21 -2.40 -7.79 -6.60
C SER A 21 -0.90 -8.07 -6.47
N SER A 22 -0.31 -7.69 -5.33
CA SER A 22 1.05 -8.11 -5.00
C SER A 22 1.22 -9.62 -4.82
N LYS A 23 0.20 -10.47 -5.00
CA LYS A 23 0.40 -11.92 -5.16
C LYS A 23 1.07 -12.27 -6.49
N SER A 24 0.76 -11.52 -7.54
CA SER A 24 1.21 -11.83 -8.91
C SER A 24 2.67 -11.46 -9.15
N LEU A 25 3.35 -10.86 -8.16
CA LEU A 25 4.72 -10.41 -8.29
C LEU A 25 5.67 -11.62 -8.31
N PRO A 26 6.72 -11.58 -9.15
CA PRO A 26 7.77 -12.60 -9.12
C PRO A 26 8.35 -12.75 -7.71
N GLY A 27 8.55 -14.00 -7.28
CA GLY A 27 9.15 -14.29 -5.98
C GLY A 27 8.15 -14.44 -4.83
N VAL A 28 6.86 -14.13 -5.05
CA VAL A 28 5.82 -14.35 -4.04
C VAL A 28 5.48 -15.85 -3.97
N PRO A 29 5.51 -16.47 -2.78
CA PRO A 29 5.17 -17.88 -2.64
C PRO A 29 3.74 -18.20 -3.10
N GLN A 30 3.54 -19.39 -3.67
CA GLN A 30 2.25 -19.80 -4.25
C GLN A 30 1.14 -19.91 -3.19
N GLU A 31 1.50 -20.22 -1.94
CA GLU A 31 0.61 -20.36 -0.79
C GLU A 31 0.11 -19.02 -0.22
N ARG A 32 0.76 -17.88 -0.54
CA ARG A 32 0.32 -16.53 -0.11
C ARG A 32 -1.14 -16.31 -0.54
N THR A 33 -2.00 -15.75 0.30
CA THR A 33 -3.41 -15.47 -0.07
C THR A 33 -3.51 -14.49 -1.25
N MET A 34 -4.61 -14.43 -2.00
CA MET A 34 -4.72 -13.48 -3.14
C MET A 34 -4.47 -12.03 -2.74
N PHE A 35 -4.83 -11.61 -1.53
CA PHE A 35 -4.60 -10.26 -1.03
C PHE A 35 -3.90 -10.29 0.32
N THR A 36 -3.13 -9.24 0.61
CA THR A 36 -2.90 -8.83 2.00
C THR A 36 -4.20 -8.27 2.61
N LYS A 37 -4.24 -8.04 3.93
CA LYS A 37 -5.42 -7.42 4.54
C LYS A 37 -5.68 -6.01 4.00
N TYR A 38 -4.61 -5.24 3.77
CA TYR A 38 -4.72 -3.88 3.24
C TYR A 38 -5.15 -3.86 1.76
N GLU A 39 -4.56 -4.69 0.89
CA GLU A 39 -4.99 -4.79 -0.51
C GLU A 39 -6.47 -5.17 -0.63
N ARG A 40 -6.92 -6.11 0.21
CA ARG A 40 -8.32 -6.49 0.27
C ARG A 40 -9.21 -5.30 0.62
N LEU A 41 -8.81 -4.53 1.64
CA LEU A 41 -9.53 -3.33 2.05
C LEU A 41 -9.61 -2.31 0.91
N ASN A 42 -8.51 -2.11 0.17
CA ASN A 42 -8.48 -1.23 -1.00
C ASN A 42 -9.49 -1.67 -2.06
N VAL A 43 -9.54 -2.96 -2.42
CA VAL A 43 -10.54 -3.46 -3.39
C VAL A 43 -11.97 -3.31 -2.86
N GLU A 44 -12.21 -3.58 -1.58
CA GLU A 44 -13.54 -3.45 -0.94
C GLU A 44 -14.00 -1.99 -0.87
N LEU A 45 -13.10 -1.05 -0.55
CA LEU A 45 -13.38 0.38 -0.48
C LEU A 45 -13.52 0.99 -1.87
N ARG A 46 -12.65 0.62 -2.83
CA ARG A 46 -12.77 1.03 -4.22
C ARG A 46 -14.17 0.73 -4.74
N GLY A 47 -14.65 -0.50 -4.57
CA GLY A 47 -16.02 -0.91 -4.93
C GLY A 47 -17.14 -0.06 -4.33
N LYS A 48 -16.91 0.58 -3.17
CA LYS A 48 -17.88 1.46 -2.49
C LYS A 48 -17.70 2.94 -2.82
N ILE A 49 -16.51 3.37 -3.21
CA ILE A 49 -16.11 4.77 -3.43
C ILE A 49 -16.19 5.18 -4.91
N ILE A 50 -16.37 4.24 -5.85
CA ILE A 50 -16.59 4.51 -7.30
C ILE A 50 -17.84 5.39 -7.60
N SER A 51 -18.52 5.97 -6.61
CA SER A 51 -19.51 7.04 -6.80
C SER A 51 -18.92 8.44 -6.98
N ASP A 52 -17.64 8.69 -6.64
CA ASP A 52 -17.01 10.00 -6.85
C ASP A 52 -15.62 9.82 -7.46
N THR A 53 -15.53 10.03 -8.77
CA THR A 53 -14.30 9.91 -9.58
C THR A 53 -13.22 10.85 -9.03
N THR A 54 -12.34 10.34 -8.17
CA THR A 54 -11.30 11.08 -7.43
C THR A 54 -9.88 10.72 -7.89
N GLY A 55 -9.75 10.23 -9.12
CA GLY A 55 -8.45 9.89 -9.72
C GLY A 55 -7.80 8.64 -9.13
N VAL A 56 -6.60 8.31 -9.63
CA VAL A 56 -5.77 7.22 -9.10
C VAL A 56 -4.89 7.78 -7.97
N PRO A 57 -4.93 7.22 -6.75
CA PRO A 57 -4.13 7.70 -5.64
C PRO A 57 -2.65 7.41 -5.88
N VAL A 58 -1.80 8.21 -5.23
CA VAL A 58 -0.36 8.03 -5.23
C VAL A 58 0.11 7.87 -3.79
N SER A 59 0.92 6.83 -3.58
CA SER A 59 1.40 6.46 -2.25
C SER A 59 2.90 6.60 -2.12
N SER A 60 3.30 7.15 -0.99
CA SER A 60 4.68 7.26 -0.52
C SER A 60 4.81 6.52 0.81
N PHE A 61 6.04 6.17 1.20
CA PHE A 61 6.23 5.55 2.51
C PHE A 61 7.51 6.00 3.20
N SER A 62 7.47 5.94 4.53
CA SER A 62 8.61 6.11 5.42
C SER A 62 8.80 4.84 6.25
N LEU A 63 9.95 4.19 6.12
CA LEU A 63 10.33 3.01 6.92
C LEU A 63 10.94 3.45 8.25
N TYR A 64 10.41 2.96 9.37
CA TYR A 64 10.89 3.31 10.71
C TYR A 64 11.68 2.21 11.40
N SER A 65 11.28 0.96 11.23
CA SER A 65 11.99 -0.15 11.83
C SER A 65 11.81 -1.43 11.03
N THR A 66 12.81 -2.29 11.15
CA THR A 66 12.79 -3.66 10.64
C THR A 66 13.28 -4.59 11.73
N LYS A 67 12.63 -5.72 11.90
CA LYS A 67 13.05 -6.77 12.82
C LYS A 67 13.01 -8.11 12.09
N ARG A 68 14.13 -8.83 12.12
CA ARG A 68 14.18 -10.21 11.64
C ARG A 68 13.61 -11.12 12.72
N GLU A 69 12.63 -11.93 12.33
CA GLU A 69 12.00 -12.93 13.18
C GLU A 69 12.78 -14.26 13.14
N GLN A 70 12.52 -15.16 14.08
CA GLN A 70 13.24 -16.44 14.21
C GLN A 70 13.08 -17.34 12.98
N ASN A 71 11.94 -17.25 12.29
CA ASN A 71 11.66 -18.00 11.06
C ASN A 71 12.29 -17.34 9.80
N GLY A 72 13.08 -16.28 9.96
CA GLY A 72 13.72 -15.58 8.85
C GLY A 72 12.87 -14.51 8.17
N ALA A 73 11.58 -14.40 8.48
CA ALA A 73 10.73 -13.31 8.01
C ALA A 73 11.18 -11.96 8.62
N ILE A 74 10.82 -10.86 7.96
CA ILE A 74 11.09 -9.51 8.46
C ILE A 74 9.76 -8.82 8.76
N THR A 75 9.62 -8.30 9.97
CA THR A 75 8.56 -7.35 10.32
C THR A 75 9.08 -5.93 10.09
N ALA A 76 8.37 -5.15 9.28
CA ALA A 76 8.66 -3.75 9.02
C ALA A 76 7.54 -2.86 9.57
N ILE A 77 7.91 -1.75 10.21
CA ILE A 77 6.99 -0.67 10.58
C ILE A 77 7.19 0.49 9.62
N VAL A 78 6.15 0.83 8.88
CA VAL A 78 6.17 1.89 7.87
C VAL A 78 5.01 2.85 8.11
N ASN A 79 5.19 4.13 7.82
CA ASN A 79 4.04 4.98 7.51
C ASN A 79 3.82 4.97 6.00
N ILE A 80 2.60 4.71 5.57
CA ILE A 80 2.19 4.87 4.18
C ILE A 80 1.32 6.11 4.12
N MET A 81 1.75 7.09 3.31
CA MET A 81 0.96 8.27 3.03
C MET A 81 0.36 8.12 1.64
N ILE A 82 -0.97 8.17 1.58
CA ILE A 82 -1.75 8.11 0.35
C ILE A 82 -2.27 9.51 0.07
N VAL A 83 -1.99 10.01 -1.14
CA VAL A 83 -2.57 11.25 -1.67
C VAL A 83 -3.58 10.87 -2.75
N LYS A 84 -4.77 11.45 -2.68
CA LYS A 84 -5.87 11.26 -3.64
C LYS A 84 -6.47 12.61 -4.02
N CYS A 85 -7.26 12.64 -5.08
CA CYS A 85 -8.04 13.84 -5.38
C CYS A 85 -9.22 13.94 -4.39
N TYR A 86 -9.55 15.16 -4.00
CA TYR A 86 -10.56 15.43 -2.99
C TYR A 86 -11.98 15.23 -3.53
N SER A 87 -12.28 15.77 -4.71
CA SER A 87 -13.56 15.59 -5.39
C SER A 87 -13.43 15.96 -6.87
N SER A 88 -14.21 15.30 -7.72
CA SER A 88 -14.41 15.68 -9.13
C SER A 88 -14.93 17.11 -9.31
N LYS A 89 -15.57 17.68 -8.28
CA LYS A 89 -16.16 19.02 -8.28
C LYS A 89 -15.19 20.15 -7.90
N GLN A 90 -14.01 19.80 -7.39
CA GLN A 90 -12.96 20.75 -7.08
C GLN A 90 -11.66 20.25 -7.71
N PRO A 91 -11.46 20.53 -9.00
CA PRO A 91 -10.18 20.29 -9.67
C PRO A 91 -9.06 20.91 -8.84
N ASP A 92 -7.94 20.21 -8.70
CA ASP A 92 -6.75 20.63 -7.96
C ASP A 92 -6.83 20.63 -6.42
N SER A 93 -7.92 20.10 -5.84
CA SER A 93 -7.98 19.83 -4.40
C SER A 93 -7.49 18.41 -4.10
N TYR A 94 -6.43 18.30 -3.29
CA TYR A 94 -5.87 17.01 -2.84
C TYR A 94 -6.27 16.70 -1.41
N SER A 95 -6.47 15.42 -1.12
CA SER A 95 -6.61 14.88 0.23
C SER A 95 -5.48 13.90 0.49
N SER A 96 -4.88 13.95 1.67
CA SER A 96 -3.88 12.99 2.10
C SER A 96 -4.28 12.31 3.39
N ALA A 97 -4.04 11.00 3.48
CA ALA A 97 -4.11 10.24 4.72
C ALA A 97 -2.76 9.56 4.97
N THR A 98 -2.39 9.40 6.23
CA THR A 98 -1.19 8.64 6.61
C THR A 98 -1.58 7.64 7.68
N ASP A 99 -1.31 6.38 7.38
CA ASP A 99 -1.53 5.27 8.28
C ASP A 99 -0.18 4.62 8.64
N THR A 100 -0.08 4.08 9.86
CA THR A 100 1.07 3.27 10.27
C THR A 100 0.75 1.81 9.98
N HIS A 101 1.63 1.13 9.27
CA HIS A 101 1.48 -0.27 8.89
C HIS A 101 2.54 -1.14 9.54
N LYS A 102 2.13 -2.36 9.87
CA LYS A 102 3.02 -3.49 10.12
C LYS A 102 2.98 -4.39 8.90
N ILE A 103 4.12 -4.48 8.21
CA ILE A 103 4.29 -5.32 7.03
C ILE A 103 5.14 -6.53 7.40
N THR A 104 4.70 -7.72 7.02
CA THR A 104 5.51 -8.93 7.09
C THR A 104 6.06 -9.24 5.72
N LEU A 105 7.38 -9.36 5.65
CA LEU A 105 8.16 -9.62 4.45
C LEU A 105 8.80 -11.01 4.55
N SER A 106 8.84 -11.73 3.44
CA SER A 106 9.62 -12.96 3.29
C SER A 106 10.65 -12.81 2.19
N PRO A 107 11.78 -13.55 2.23
CA PRO A 107 12.70 -13.63 1.11
C PRO A 107 11.97 -14.04 -0.17
N SER A 108 12.32 -13.39 -1.28
CA SER A 108 11.79 -13.72 -2.60
C SER A 108 12.23 -15.12 -3.04
N THR A 109 11.32 -15.89 -3.64
CA THR A 109 11.63 -17.23 -4.16
C THR A 109 12.40 -17.19 -5.48
N THR A 110 12.52 -16.02 -6.11
CA THR A 110 13.17 -15.87 -7.43
C THR A 110 14.40 -14.98 -7.40
N GLN A 111 14.59 -14.15 -6.37
CA GLN A 111 15.71 -13.20 -6.25
C GLN A 111 16.29 -13.22 -4.82
N PRO A 112 17.55 -13.66 -4.61
CA PRO A 112 18.11 -13.91 -3.28
C PRO A 112 18.15 -12.71 -2.31
N ASP A 113 18.26 -11.49 -2.85
CA ASP A 113 18.39 -10.25 -2.06
C ASP A 113 17.07 -9.46 -1.95
N ASP A 114 16.01 -9.94 -2.60
CA ASP A 114 14.71 -9.28 -2.61
C ASP A 114 13.79 -9.85 -1.53
N TYR A 115 12.83 -9.03 -1.13
CA TYR A 115 11.76 -9.40 -0.20
C TYR A 115 10.40 -9.13 -0.83
N VAL A 116 9.44 -9.99 -0.51
CA VAL A 116 8.06 -9.89 -0.96
C VAL A 116 7.12 -9.68 0.22
N VAL A 117 6.05 -8.93 -0.01
CA VAL A 117 5.04 -8.64 1.00
C VAL A 117 4.13 -9.86 1.17
N MET A 118 4.10 -10.39 2.39
CA MET A 118 3.26 -11.52 2.79
C MET A 118 2.00 -11.04 3.52
N GLU A 119 2.16 -10.10 4.44
CA GLU A 119 1.06 -9.46 5.14
C GLU A 119 1.27 -7.96 5.23
N ASP A 120 0.16 -7.22 5.24
CA ASP A 120 0.11 -5.78 5.46
C ASP A 120 -1.12 -5.47 6.32
N GLN A 121 -0.90 -4.79 7.45
CA GLN A 121 -1.91 -4.43 8.42
C GLN A 121 -1.71 -3.01 8.94
N ILE A 122 -2.77 -2.20 8.89
CA ILE A 122 -2.83 -0.92 9.59
C ILE A 122 -2.80 -1.16 11.11
N LEU A 123 -1.93 -0.42 11.80
CA LEU A 123 -1.84 -0.40 13.24
C LEU A 123 -2.74 0.70 13.81
N ASP A 124 -3.41 0.39 14.92
CA ASP A 124 -4.13 1.38 15.71
C ASP A 124 -3.10 2.33 16.37
N PRO A 125 -3.10 3.63 16.04
CA PRO A 125 -2.10 4.58 16.54
C PRO A 125 -2.20 4.82 18.05
N VAL A 126 -3.35 4.53 18.66
CA VAL A 126 -3.53 4.62 20.13
C VAL A 126 -2.83 3.45 20.82
N ARG A 127 -2.92 2.25 20.23
CA ARG A 127 -2.29 1.03 20.79
C ARG A 127 -0.82 0.91 20.43
N PHE A 128 -0.43 1.44 19.28
CA PHE A 128 0.94 1.36 18.75
C PHE A 128 1.45 2.77 18.39
N PRO A 129 1.62 3.66 19.38
CA PRO A 129 2.10 5.00 19.11
C PRO A 129 3.54 4.93 18.58
N LEU A 130 3.78 5.52 17.42
CA LEU A 130 5.15 5.91 17.06
C LEU A 130 5.61 6.99 18.04
N THR A 131 6.91 7.03 18.34
CA THR A 131 7.46 8.10 19.17
C THR A 131 7.17 9.47 18.53
N ALA A 132 7.09 10.55 19.32
CA ALA A 132 6.65 11.86 18.84
C ALA A 132 7.52 12.47 17.70
N SER A 133 8.71 11.92 17.46
CA SER A 133 9.59 12.31 16.35
C SER A 133 10.38 11.09 15.87
N PRO A 134 9.73 10.14 15.20
CA PRO A 134 10.40 8.92 14.78
C PRO A 134 11.28 9.27 13.56
N ARG A 135 12.56 8.89 13.62
CA ARG A 135 13.47 9.08 12.48
C ARG A 135 13.29 7.93 11.50
N SER A 136 12.86 8.22 10.28
CA SER A 136 12.76 7.21 9.22
C SER A 136 14.15 6.72 8.81
N LEU A 137 14.32 5.42 8.66
CA LEU A 137 15.50 4.76 8.09
C LEU A 137 15.58 4.95 6.58
N TYR A 138 14.43 4.97 5.92
CA TYR A 138 14.32 5.15 4.48
C TYR A 138 13.00 5.86 4.15
N LYS A 139 13.01 6.65 3.08
CA LYS A 139 11.82 7.29 2.53
C LYS A 139 11.75 7.02 1.04
N TYR A 140 10.58 6.61 0.59
CA TYR A 140 10.24 6.53 -0.82
C TYR A 140 9.16 7.56 -1.11
N ASN A 141 9.49 8.49 -1.99
CA ASN A 141 8.55 9.45 -2.55
C ASN A 141 8.49 9.21 -4.06
N PRO A 142 7.31 8.95 -4.62
CA PRO A 142 7.17 8.77 -6.05
C PRO A 142 7.25 10.14 -6.76
N ASP A 143 7.93 10.20 -7.90
CA ASP A 143 8.01 11.40 -8.76
C ASP A 143 6.76 11.58 -9.64
N ARG A 144 5.58 11.41 -9.03
CA ARG A 144 4.28 11.57 -9.70
C ARG A 144 3.23 12.07 -8.72
N GLU A 145 2.26 12.82 -9.23
CA GLU A 145 1.09 13.27 -8.48
C GLU A 145 -0.14 12.42 -8.83
N PRO A 146 -1.18 12.41 -7.98
CA PRO A 146 -2.45 11.80 -8.33
C PRO A 146 -3.04 12.40 -9.60
N GLN A 147 -3.50 11.55 -10.53
CA GLN A 147 -4.13 12.02 -11.76
C GLN A 147 -5.59 12.39 -11.50
N CYS A 148 -5.85 13.66 -11.22
CA CYS A 148 -7.20 14.16 -10.97
C CYS A 148 -7.99 14.35 -12.26
N PRO A 149 -9.28 13.95 -12.30
CA PRO A 149 -10.11 14.22 -13.45
C PRO A 149 -10.27 15.73 -13.63
N THR A 150 -10.13 16.17 -14.88
CA THR A 150 -10.39 17.55 -15.27
C THR A 150 -11.91 17.79 -15.17
N ALA A 151 -12.32 18.99 -14.72
CA ALA A 151 -13.74 19.35 -14.74
C ALA A 151 -14.30 19.16 -16.17
N ILE A 152 -15.43 18.47 -16.27
CA ILE A 152 -16.21 18.31 -17.51
C ILE A 152 -17.00 19.59 -17.76
#